data_AF-A0A1G4JGU0-F1
#
_entry.id   AF-A0A1G4JGU0-F1
#
_cell.length_a   1.000
_cell.length_b   1.000
_cell.length_c   1.000
_cell.angle_alpha   90.00
_cell.angle_beta   90.00
_cell.angle_gamma   90.00
#
_symmetry.space_group_name_H-M   'P 1'
#
loop_
_entity.id
_entity.type
_entity.pdbx_description
1 polymer ?
#
loop_
_entity_poly.entity_id
_entity_poly.type
_entity_poly.pdbx_seq_one_letter_code
_entity_poly.pdbx_strand_id
1 'polypeptide(L)'
;MLFKQWNVYSEPRHHLDTLLEDTSDRESLQVAPLPTIKLITPIDTSIYKKIIITTKLFRSLFSRHADRATQVSCFQIGWQTKGKEHVLYREDFQVQEDNTSQTESHILEFPVLQFDEETLFLSVAEDILHVPPVAANLLSREVAKLCAAPLDVLVVGASDRIEEVKYVGYPTADSNHNLPIFNPPEFLTNFTASIMTQLILNKVEFRGYIAPSEGPSGYEKLTMETMDTLIDLTWFELGSGDRDAYVKECHRNWRLNGTAMGAQTGLYL
;
A
#
# COMPACT_ATOMS: atom_id res chain seq x y z
N MET A 1 64.93 -32.15 -22.07
CA MET A 1 64.72 -30.83 -21.44
C MET A 1 64.03 -29.92 -22.45
N LEU A 2 62.71 -29.78 -22.32
CA LEU A 2 61.92 -28.81 -23.09
C LEU A 2 61.68 -27.63 -22.16
N PHE A 3 62.47 -26.56 -22.33
CA PHE A 3 62.30 -25.30 -21.63
C PHE A 3 60.98 -24.65 -22.08
N LYS A 4 59.98 -24.59 -21.19
CA LYS A 4 58.84 -23.68 -21.36
C LYS A 4 59.36 -22.25 -21.15
N GLN A 5 59.40 -21.47 -22.24
CA GLN A 5 59.54 -20.02 -22.16
C GLN A 5 58.36 -19.48 -21.34
N TRP A 6 58.65 -18.96 -20.15
CA TRP A 6 57.73 -18.08 -19.46
C TRP A 6 57.66 -16.79 -20.27
N ASN A 7 56.55 -16.60 -20.99
CA ASN A 7 56.26 -15.32 -21.61
C ASN A 7 56.22 -14.26 -20.51
N VAL A 8 57.12 -13.30 -20.66
CA VAL A 8 57.21 -12.07 -19.89
C VAL A 8 56.01 -11.22 -20.25
N TYR A 9 54.91 -11.39 -19.51
CA TYR A 9 53.86 -10.38 -19.43
C TYR A 9 53.92 -9.80 -18.02
N SER A 10 54.44 -8.57 -17.94
CA SER A 10 54.58 -7.78 -16.71
C SER A 10 53.36 -6.88 -16.50
N GLU A 11 52.16 -7.44 -16.59
CA GLU A 11 50.94 -6.73 -16.22
C GLU A 11 50.11 -7.62 -15.30
N PRO A 12 49.59 -7.08 -14.17
CA PRO A 12 48.80 -7.86 -13.24
C PRO A 12 47.54 -8.40 -13.95
N ARG A 13 47.23 -9.70 -13.77
CA ARG A 13 46.10 -10.39 -14.41
C ARG A 13 44.77 -9.64 -14.35
N HIS A 14 44.57 -8.82 -13.33
CA HIS A 14 43.39 -7.95 -13.17
C HIS A 14 43.19 -6.91 -14.29
N HIS A 15 44.21 -6.67 -15.14
CA HIS A 15 44.11 -5.79 -16.31
C HIS A 15 43.78 -6.55 -17.62
N LEU A 16 43.82 -7.89 -17.62
CA LEU A 16 43.43 -8.73 -18.77
C LEU A 16 42.01 -9.28 -18.60
N ASP A 17 41.49 -9.31 -17.37
CA ASP A 17 40.09 -9.63 -17.05
C ASP A 17 39.17 -8.39 -17.15
N THR A 18 39.70 -7.22 -17.53
CA THR A 18 38.82 -6.14 -18.03
C THR A 18 38.34 -6.59 -19.40
N LEU A 19 37.17 -7.23 -19.41
CA LEU A 19 36.29 -7.19 -20.56
C LEU A 19 36.35 -5.76 -21.09
N LEU A 20 36.71 -5.63 -22.38
CA LEU A 20 36.41 -4.44 -23.17
C LEU A 20 34.89 -4.38 -23.36
N GLU A 21 34.17 -4.39 -22.25
CA GLU A 21 32.75 -4.12 -22.18
C GLU A 21 32.62 -2.63 -22.03
N ASP A 22 31.87 -2.09 -22.98
CA ASP A 22 31.64 -0.69 -23.24
C ASP A 22 31.70 0.20 -22.00
N THR A 23 32.43 1.30 -22.13
CA THR A 23 32.38 2.45 -21.21
C THR A 23 30.97 3.08 -21.05
N SER A 24 29.91 2.43 -21.55
CA SER A 24 28.51 2.75 -21.27
C SER A 24 28.05 2.25 -19.91
N ASP A 25 28.68 1.26 -19.27
CA ASP A 25 28.27 0.78 -17.95
C ASP A 25 28.79 1.62 -16.77
N ARG A 26 28.60 2.94 -16.90
CA ARG A 26 28.48 3.85 -15.75
C ARG A 26 27.06 3.83 -15.15
N GLU A 27 26.23 2.87 -15.54
CA GLU A 27 24.79 2.84 -15.22
C GLU A 27 24.44 2.24 -13.85
N SER A 28 25.41 1.90 -12.99
CA SER A 28 25.15 1.26 -11.68
C SER A 28 24.40 2.15 -10.66
N LEU A 29 24.09 3.41 -11.01
CA LEU A 29 23.28 4.35 -10.22
C LEU A 29 22.42 5.27 -11.13
N GLN A 30 21.81 4.75 -12.19
CA GLN A 30 20.84 5.57 -12.93
C GLN A 30 19.54 5.74 -12.15
N VAL A 31 18.97 6.94 -12.20
CA VAL A 31 17.67 7.24 -11.58
C VAL A 31 16.61 6.34 -12.22
N ALA A 32 16.13 5.36 -11.47
CA ALA A 32 15.05 4.50 -11.92
C ALA A 32 13.77 5.34 -12.13
N PRO A 33 12.98 5.05 -13.18
CA PRO A 33 11.72 5.74 -13.39
C PRO A 33 10.76 5.46 -12.23
N LEU A 34 10.17 6.52 -11.68
CA LEU A 34 9.15 6.40 -10.63
C LEU A 34 7.82 5.88 -11.23
N PRO A 35 7.00 5.16 -10.44
CA PRO A 35 5.65 4.80 -10.85
C PRO A 35 4.85 6.05 -11.25
N THR A 36 4.10 5.93 -12.32
CA THR A 36 3.17 6.97 -12.79
C THR A 36 1.79 6.71 -12.20
N ILE A 37 1.15 7.75 -11.66
CA ILE A 37 -0.18 7.64 -11.06
C ILE A 37 -1.10 8.65 -11.71
N LYS A 38 -2.26 8.18 -12.16
CA LYS A 38 -3.28 9.02 -12.78
C LYS A 38 -4.65 8.64 -12.27
N LEU A 39 -5.47 9.65 -12.03
CA LEU A 39 -6.91 9.49 -11.85
C LEU A 39 -7.55 9.47 -13.24
N ILE A 40 -8.19 8.36 -13.62
CA ILE A 40 -8.72 8.17 -14.98
C ILE A 40 -9.81 9.18 -15.30
N THR A 41 -10.77 9.35 -14.38
CA THR A 41 -11.87 10.29 -14.52
C THR A 41 -11.77 11.36 -13.44
N PRO A 42 -11.66 12.65 -13.77
CA PRO A 42 -11.70 13.72 -12.78
C PRO A 42 -13.00 13.63 -11.97
N ILE A 43 -12.89 13.73 -10.64
CA ILE A 43 -14.03 13.75 -9.73
C ILE A 43 -14.29 15.20 -9.35
N ASP A 44 -15.54 15.65 -9.49
CA ASP A 44 -15.98 16.91 -8.90
C ASP A 44 -16.21 16.71 -7.40
N THR A 45 -15.24 17.12 -6.59
CA THR A 45 -15.25 16.93 -5.14
C THR A 45 -16.24 17.85 -4.43
N SER A 46 -16.82 18.85 -5.11
CA SER A 46 -17.78 19.78 -4.52
C SER A 46 -19.14 19.14 -4.20
N ILE A 47 -19.45 18.02 -4.83
CA ILE A 47 -20.71 17.26 -4.65
C ILE A 47 -20.68 16.46 -3.35
N TYR A 48 -19.49 16.06 -2.90
CA TYR A 48 -19.30 15.15 -1.79
C TYR A 48 -19.06 15.92 -0.49
N LYS A 49 -19.48 15.32 0.63
CA LYS A 49 -19.23 15.86 1.98
C LYS A 49 -18.22 15.03 2.75
N LYS A 50 -18.13 13.73 2.48
CA LYS A 50 -17.29 12.78 3.23
C LYS A 50 -16.44 11.94 2.29
N ILE A 51 -15.22 11.63 2.69
CA ILE A 51 -14.39 10.63 2.04
C ILE A 51 -13.83 9.65 3.09
N ILE A 52 -14.02 8.36 2.83
CA ILE A 52 -13.50 7.27 3.66
C ILE A 52 -12.32 6.64 2.92
N ILE A 53 -11.14 6.70 3.52
CA ILE A 53 -9.91 6.13 2.98
C ILE A 53 -9.51 4.98 3.89
N THR A 54 -9.36 3.79 3.31
CA THR A 54 -8.99 2.59 4.05
C THR A 54 -8.07 1.69 3.26
N THR A 55 -7.39 0.78 3.94
CA THR A 55 -6.79 -0.39 3.28
C THR A 55 -7.85 -1.48 3.04
N LYS A 56 -7.57 -2.43 2.14
CA LYS A 56 -8.46 -3.55 1.80
C LYS A 56 -8.77 -4.45 3.00
N LEU A 57 -7.88 -4.48 4.00
CA LEU A 57 -8.06 -5.16 5.28
C LEU A 57 -9.40 -4.83 5.96
N PHE A 58 -9.78 -3.57 5.96
CA PHE A 58 -11.00 -3.09 6.65
C PHE A 58 -12.21 -2.95 5.73
N ARG A 59 -12.13 -3.43 4.48
CA ARG A 59 -13.28 -3.38 3.55
C ARG A 59 -14.52 -4.07 4.13
N SER A 60 -14.36 -5.09 4.97
CA SER A 60 -15.48 -5.77 5.63
C SER A 60 -16.31 -4.87 6.55
N LEU A 61 -15.74 -3.79 7.11
CA LEU A 61 -16.48 -2.80 7.90
C LEU A 61 -17.50 -2.04 7.04
N PHE A 62 -17.31 -2.03 5.73
CA PHE A 62 -18.11 -1.25 4.80
C PHE A 62 -18.84 -2.12 3.76
N SER A 63 -18.90 -3.44 3.94
CA SER A 63 -19.38 -4.39 2.92
C SER A 63 -20.73 -4.04 2.32
N ARG A 64 -21.72 -3.73 3.17
CA ARG A 64 -23.08 -3.41 2.74
C ARG A 64 -23.14 -2.22 1.79
N HIS A 65 -22.33 -1.21 2.08
CA HIS A 65 -22.23 0.00 1.28
C HIS A 65 -21.36 -0.24 0.04
N ALA A 66 -20.23 -0.94 0.22
CA ALA A 66 -19.29 -1.26 -0.85
C ALA A 66 -19.89 -2.15 -1.95
N ASP A 67 -20.79 -3.07 -1.59
CA ASP A 67 -21.46 -3.96 -2.56
C ASP A 67 -22.53 -3.24 -3.40
N ARG A 68 -23.07 -2.13 -2.88
CA ARG A 68 -24.04 -1.28 -3.57
C ARG A 68 -23.42 -0.04 -4.21
N ALA A 69 -22.12 0.14 -4.00
CA ALA A 69 -21.42 1.34 -4.41
C ALA A 69 -21.26 1.40 -5.93
N THR A 70 -21.34 2.61 -6.47
CA THR A 70 -21.05 2.85 -7.89
C THR A 70 -19.62 3.35 -8.04
N GLN A 71 -18.89 2.81 -9.01
CA GLN A 71 -17.56 3.32 -9.32
C GLN A 71 -17.66 4.65 -10.06
N VAL A 72 -17.09 5.70 -9.49
CA VAL A 72 -17.06 7.06 -10.07
C VAL A 72 -15.74 7.36 -10.76
N SER A 73 -14.64 6.79 -10.28
CA SER A 73 -13.33 6.90 -10.93
C SER A 73 -12.42 5.73 -10.56
N CYS A 74 -11.18 5.79 -11.01
CA CYS A 74 -10.14 4.83 -10.69
C CYS A 74 -8.76 5.50 -10.69
N PHE A 75 -7.96 5.21 -9.68
CA PHE A 75 -6.53 5.49 -9.70
C PHE A 75 -5.80 4.36 -10.41
N GLN A 76 -5.07 4.70 -11.46
CA GLN A 76 -4.22 3.76 -12.18
C GLN A 76 -2.76 4.07 -11.86
N ILE A 77 -2.02 3.04 -11.41
CA ILE A 77 -0.60 3.09 -11.14
C ILE A 77 0.11 2.23 -12.20
N GLY A 78 1.05 2.82 -12.93
CA GLY A 78 1.88 2.12 -13.90
C GLY A 78 3.36 2.19 -13.52
N TRP A 79 4.05 1.06 -13.47
CA TRP A 79 5.50 1.01 -13.31
C TRP A 79 6.12 -0.05 -14.23
N GLN A 80 7.43 0.05 -14.45
CA GLN A 80 8.19 -0.87 -15.29
C GLN A 80 9.27 -1.55 -14.48
N THR A 81 9.45 -2.84 -14.69
CA THR A 81 10.55 -3.62 -14.13
C THR A 81 11.42 -4.14 -15.27
N LYS A 82 12.74 -4.17 -15.07
CA LYS A 82 13.62 -4.96 -15.93
C LYS A 82 13.25 -6.43 -15.68
N GLY A 83 12.78 -7.13 -16.71
CA GLY A 83 12.36 -8.52 -16.63
C GLY A 83 13.50 -9.43 -16.21
N LYS A 84 13.15 -10.66 -15.79
CA LYS A 84 14.15 -11.69 -15.49
C LYS A 84 14.95 -12.00 -16.75
N GLU A 85 16.27 -12.05 -16.61
CA GLU A 85 17.15 -12.59 -17.65
C GLU A 85 16.66 -13.99 -18.02
N HIS A 86 16.34 -14.20 -19.30
CA HIS A 86 16.11 -15.53 -19.81
C HIS A 86 17.46 -16.26 -19.82
N VAL A 87 17.67 -17.13 -18.83
CA VAL A 87 18.84 -18.01 -18.81
C VAL A 87 18.63 -19.07 -19.90
N LEU A 88 19.21 -18.84 -21.08
CA LEU A 88 19.28 -19.87 -22.11
C LEU A 88 20.45 -20.79 -21.76
N TYR A 89 20.18 -22.08 -21.61
CA TYR A 89 21.24 -23.07 -21.45
C TYR A 89 21.64 -23.60 -22.83
N ARG A 90 22.92 -23.52 -23.16
CA ARG A 90 23.49 -24.21 -24.32
C ARG A 90 23.54 -25.72 -24.08
N GLU A 91 23.71 -26.50 -25.14
CA GLU A 91 23.87 -27.97 -25.07
C GLU A 91 25.10 -28.41 -24.26
N ASP A 92 26.07 -27.51 -24.02
CA ASP A 92 27.23 -27.71 -23.14
C ASP A 92 26.98 -27.26 -21.70
N PHE A 93 25.73 -26.97 -21.33
CA PHE A 93 25.28 -26.48 -20.02
C PHE A 93 25.89 -25.14 -19.59
N GLN A 94 26.48 -24.37 -20.51
CA GLN A 94 26.86 -22.99 -20.24
C GLN A 94 25.65 -22.06 -20.37
N VAL A 95 25.59 -21.06 -19.49
CA VAL A 95 24.59 -19.99 -19.54
C VAL A 95 24.93 -19.09 -20.73
N GLN A 96 24.01 -18.99 -21.67
CA GLN A 96 24.00 -17.95 -22.67
C GLN A 96 23.12 -16.82 -22.13
N GLU A 97 23.76 -15.74 -21.70
CA GLU A 97 23.07 -14.51 -21.32
C GLU A 97 22.41 -13.94 -22.57
N ASP A 98 21.09 -13.96 -22.62
CA ASP A 98 20.34 -13.29 -23.66
C ASP A 98 20.23 -11.81 -23.28
N ASN A 99 20.96 -10.94 -23.98
CA ASN A 99 20.95 -9.47 -23.74
C ASN A 99 19.59 -8.80 -24.05
N THR A 100 18.56 -9.57 -24.39
CA THR A 100 17.21 -9.08 -24.57
C THR A 100 16.52 -8.91 -23.20
N SER A 101 16.94 -7.90 -22.44
CA SER A 101 16.22 -7.48 -21.24
C SER A 101 14.80 -7.03 -21.61
N GLN A 102 13.81 -7.91 -21.42
CA GLN A 102 12.42 -7.57 -21.66
C GLN A 102 11.95 -6.64 -20.55
N THR A 103 11.42 -5.47 -20.91
CA THR A 103 10.82 -4.55 -19.94
C THR A 103 9.39 -5.00 -19.70
N GLU A 104 9.05 -5.36 -18.45
CA GLU A 104 7.70 -5.71 -18.05
C GLU A 104 6.98 -4.46 -17.52
N SER A 105 5.80 -4.15 -18.04
CA SER A 105 4.94 -3.08 -17.53
C SER A 105 3.86 -3.66 -16.63
N HIS A 106 3.78 -3.14 -15.40
CA HIS A 106 2.75 -3.49 -14.43
C HIS A 106 1.76 -2.34 -14.32
N ILE A 107 0.47 -2.66 -14.33
CA ILE A 107 -0.62 -1.70 -14.14
C ILE A 107 -1.50 -2.19 -13.00
N LEU A 108 -1.78 -1.32 -12.05
CA LEU A 108 -2.62 -1.61 -10.91
C LEU A 108 -3.68 -0.52 -10.74
N GLU A 109 -4.90 -0.96 -10.44
CA GLU A 109 -6.09 -0.11 -10.43
C GLU A 109 -6.78 -0.12 -9.07
N PHE A 110 -7.00 1.07 -8.52
CA PHE A 110 -7.73 1.28 -7.28
C PHE A 110 -9.01 2.08 -7.55
N PRO A 111 -10.19 1.43 -7.55
CA PRO A 111 -11.44 2.11 -7.84
C PRO A 111 -11.81 3.10 -6.73
N VAL A 112 -12.29 4.27 -7.13
CA VAL A 112 -12.95 5.23 -6.23
C VAL A 112 -14.44 4.96 -6.34
N LEU A 113 -15.04 4.56 -5.22
CA LEU A 113 -16.44 4.17 -5.13
C LEU A 113 -17.26 5.28 -4.48
N GLN A 114 -18.54 5.32 -4.81
CA GLN A 114 -19.54 6.19 -4.20
C GLN A 114 -20.55 5.32 -3.46
N PHE A 115 -20.63 5.48 -2.14
CA PHE A 115 -21.55 4.70 -1.29
C PHE A 115 -22.98 5.22 -1.33
N ASP A 116 -23.11 6.55 -1.30
CA ASP A 116 -24.35 7.30 -1.35
C ASP A 116 -24.11 8.62 -2.11
N GLU A 117 -25.09 9.52 -2.12
CA GLU A 117 -24.98 10.78 -2.86
C GLU A 117 -23.84 11.69 -2.37
N GLU A 118 -23.34 11.50 -1.13
CA GLU A 118 -22.44 12.46 -0.46
C GLU A 118 -21.09 11.86 -0.01
N THR A 119 -20.90 10.53 -0.12
CA THR A 119 -19.75 9.80 0.44
C THR A 119 -18.93 9.09 -0.61
N LEU A 120 -17.64 9.46 -0.69
CA LEU A 120 -16.62 8.74 -1.44
C LEU A 120 -15.94 7.67 -0.59
N PHE A 121 -15.57 6.56 -1.21
CA PHE A 121 -14.86 5.47 -0.58
C PHE A 121 -13.68 5.01 -1.45
N LEU A 122 -12.50 4.98 -0.84
CA LEU A 122 -11.28 4.46 -1.45
C LEU A 122 -10.71 3.35 -0.57
N SER A 123 -10.61 2.15 -1.14
CA SER A 123 -9.97 1.00 -0.51
C SER A 123 -8.70 0.62 -1.27
N VAL A 124 -7.54 0.83 -0.64
CA VAL A 124 -6.24 0.51 -1.22
C VAL A 124 -5.83 -0.90 -0.83
N ALA A 125 -5.58 -1.75 -1.82
CA ALA A 125 -4.97 -3.05 -1.60
C ALA A 125 -3.44 -2.88 -1.47
N GLU A 126 -2.92 -3.15 -0.28
CA GLU A 126 -1.49 -3.29 -0.07
C GLU A 126 -1.09 -4.73 -0.39
N ASP A 127 0.09 -4.90 -0.99
CA ASP A 127 0.70 -6.20 -1.24
C ASP A 127 2.21 -5.99 -1.32
N ILE A 128 2.90 -6.22 -0.22
CA ILE A 128 4.35 -6.02 -0.12
C ILE A 128 5.17 -6.93 -1.04
N LEU A 129 4.59 -8.04 -1.52
CA LEU A 129 5.28 -9.01 -2.37
C LEU A 129 5.28 -8.56 -3.84
N HIS A 130 4.21 -7.91 -4.28
CA HIS A 130 4.00 -7.59 -5.69
C HIS A 130 4.01 -6.09 -6.00
N VAL A 131 3.75 -5.23 -5.01
CA VAL A 131 3.63 -3.79 -5.20
C VAL A 131 4.76 -3.06 -4.48
N PRO A 132 5.58 -2.27 -5.18
CA PRO A 132 6.67 -1.54 -4.54
C PRO A 132 6.12 -0.44 -3.61
N PRO A 133 6.66 -0.25 -2.39
CA PRO A 133 6.15 0.74 -1.44
C PRO A 133 6.11 2.19 -1.97
N VAL A 134 7.00 2.54 -2.90
CA VAL A 134 6.99 3.86 -3.55
C VAL A 134 5.69 4.13 -4.32
N ALA A 135 5.03 3.10 -4.84
CA ALA A 135 3.72 3.23 -5.48
C ALA A 135 2.66 3.71 -4.48
N ALA A 136 2.62 3.13 -3.27
CA ALA A 136 1.71 3.56 -2.21
C ALA A 136 2.01 4.99 -1.74
N ASN A 137 3.28 5.37 -1.66
CA ASN A 137 3.69 6.73 -1.31
C ASN A 137 3.21 7.75 -2.35
N LEU A 138 3.43 7.48 -3.64
CA LEU A 138 2.95 8.37 -4.70
C LEU A 138 1.42 8.38 -4.76
N LEU A 139 0.75 7.24 -4.52
CA LEU A 139 -0.70 7.16 -4.51
C LEU A 139 -1.28 8.06 -3.43
N SER A 140 -0.69 8.02 -2.23
CA SER A 140 -1.11 8.85 -1.11
C SER A 140 -1.05 10.36 -1.44
N ARG A 141 -0.08 10.80 -2.25
CA ARG A 141 0.03 12.19 -2.71
C ARG A 141 -1.13 12.57 -3.62
N GLU A 142 -1.49 11.71 -4.56
CA GLU A 142 -2.61 11.99 -5.48
C GLU A 142 -3.97 11.90 -4.78
N VAL A 143 -4.13 10.94 -3.85
CA VAL A 143 -5.35 10.84 -3.02
C VAL A 143 -5.52 12.06 -2.12
N ALA A 144 -4.45 12.56 -1.52
CA ALA A 144 -4.52 13.76 -0.68
C ALA A 144 -4.90 15.03 -1.47
N LYS A 145 -4.63 15.09 -2.78
CA LYS A 145 -5.12 16.19 -3.64
C LYS A 145 -6.63 16.17 -3.82
N LEU A 146 -7.25 14.98 -3.88
CA LEU A 146 -8.73 14.88 -3.89
C LEU A 146 -9.33 15.44 -2.60
N CYS A 147 -8.61 15.32 -1.49
CA CYS A 147 -9.05 15.80 -0.18
C CYS A 147 -8.79 17.30 0.05
N ALA A 148 -8.34 18.05 -0.96
CA ALA A 148 -8.09 19.49 -0.82
C ALA A 148 -9.38 20.33 -0.75
N ALA A 149 -10.51 19.79 -1.21
CA ALA A 149 -11.83 20.36 -0.97
C ALA A 149 -12.25 20.14 0.50
N PRO A 150 -13.18 20.94 1.05
CA PRO A 150 -13.68 20.76 2.42
C PRO A 150 -14.52 19.47 2.52
N LEU A 151 -13.83 18.34 2.63
CA LEU A 151 -14.39 17.02 2.85
C LEU A 151 -14.10 16.58 4.29
N ASP A 152 -15.07 15.93 4.91
CA ASP A 152 -14.85 15.17 6.14
C ASP A 152 -14.06 13.90 5.81
N VAL A 153 -12.76 13.89 6.14
CA VAL A 153 -11.85 12.78 5.82
C VAL A 153 -11.79 11.80 6.99
N LEU A 154 -12.21 10.56 6.74
CA LEU A 154 -12.04 9.43 7.66
C LEU A 154 -10.97 8.47 7.15
N VAL A 155 -9.92 8.23 7.93
CA VAL A 155 -8.84 7.28 7.63
C VAL A 155 -8.94 6.05 8.54
N VAL A 156 -9.03 4.85 7.97
CA VAL A 156 -8.97 3.60 8.74
C VAL A 156 -7.75 2.80 8.29
N GLY A 157 -6.89 2.46 9.25
CA GLY A 157 -5.61 1.83 8.97
C GLY A 157 -5.16 0.86 10.05
N ALA A 158 -4.03 0.20 9.80
CA ALA A 158 -3.43 -0.78 10.69
C ALA A 158 -1.95 -0.46 10.94
N SER A 159 -1.42 -0.92 12.06
CA SER A 159 0.03 -0.89 12.34
C SER A 159 0.44 -2.07 13.23
N ASP A 160 1.62 -2.63 12.95
CA ASP A 160 2.30 -3.63 13.79
C ASP A 160 3.13 -3.01 14.92
N ARG A 161 3.08 -1.67 15.05
CA ARG A 161 3.85 -0.89 16.04
C ARG A 161 2.98 -0.17 17.04
N ILE A 162 1.72 -0.58 17.20
CA ILE A 162 0.81 -0.04 18.22
C ILE A 162 0.18 -1.18 19.01
N GLU A 163 -0.15 -0.92 20.27
CA GLU A 163 -0.68 -1.97 21.17
C GLU A 163 -2.22 -2.02 21.18
N GLU A 164 -2.87 -0.88 21.00
CA GLU A 164 -4.32 -0.70 21.11
C GLU A 164 -4.87 0.13 19.95
N VAL A 165 -6.19 0.10 19.74
CA VAL A 165 -6.83 0.93 18.71
C VAL A 165 -6.65 2.40 19.09
N LYS A 166 -5.98 3.16 18.23
CA LYS A 166 -5.73 4.59 18.43
C LYS A 166 -6.69 5.43 17.60
N TYR A 167 -7.25 6.46 18.23
CA TYR A 167 -7.89 7.57 17.52
C TYR A 167 -6.82 8.58 17.09
N VAL A 168 -6.87 9.00 15.84
CA VAL A 168 -5.90 9.94 15.26
C VAL A 168 -6.65 11.08 14.58
N GLY A 169 -6.13 12.30 14.70
CA GLY A 169 -6.74 13.49 14.10
C GLY A 169 -5.71 14.49 13.60
N TYR A 170 -6.16 15.42 12.77
CA TYR A 170 -5.34 16.55 12.32
C TYR A 170 -5.03 17.49 13.50
N PRO A 171 -3.77 17.95 13.67
CA PRO A 171 -3.41 18.91 14.72
C PRO A 171 -4.21 20.21 14.62
N THR A 172 -5.23 20.34 15.46
CA THR A 172 -5.99 21.59 15.66
C THR A 172 -5.60 22.23 17.00
N ALA A 173 -5.79 23.54 17.12
CA ALA A 173 -5.49 24.27 18.36
C ALA A 173 -6.46 23.94 19.51
N ASP A 174 -7.62 23.34 19.18
CA ASP A 174 -8.65 22.93 20.13
C ASP A 174 -8.46 21.46 20.56
N SER A 175 -8.24 21.30 21.86
CA SER A 175 -7.62 20.16 22.54
C SER A 175 -8.32 18.79 22.48
N ASN A 176 -9.39 18.62 21.70
CA ASN A 176 -10.18 17.37 21.68
C ASN A 176 -9.90 16.46 20.47
N HIS A 177 -9.18 16.94 19.45
CA HIS A 177 -8.85 16.18 18.23
C HIS A 177 -7.37 16.31 17.88
N ASN A 178 -6.51 16.14 18.89
CA ASN A 178 -5.06 16.32 18.74
C ASN A 178 -4.38 15.21 17.93
N LEU A 179 -3.12 15.49 17.56
CA LEU A 179 -2.15 14.56 16.99
C LEU A 179 -2.25 13.17 17.63
N PRO A 180 -1.91 12.12 16.86
CA PRO A 180 -2.01 10.76 17.35
C PRO A 180 -1.30 10.61 18.69
N ILE A 181 -2.01 10.08 19.68
CA ILE A 181 -1.46 9.72 21.00
C ILE A 181 -0.65 8.42 20.81
N PHE A 182 0.40 8.50 20.01
CA PHE A 182 1.41 7.44 19.93
C PHE A 182 2.35 7.62 21.10
N ASN A 183 2.49 6.57 21.91
CA ASN A 183 3.46 6.52 22.98
C ASN A 183 4.77 5.98 22.39
N PRO A 184 5.88 6.74 22.35
CA PRO A 184 7.13 6.20 21.85
C PRO A 184 7.49 4.88 22.54
N PRO A 185 7.86 3.82 21.80
CA PRO A 185 8.31 3.81 20.40
C PRO A 185 7.22 3.47 19.37
N GLU A 186 5.93 3.73 19.62
CA GLU A 186 4.86 3.52 18.65
C GLU A 186 4.99 4.44 17.41
N PHE A 187 4.71 3.89 16.22
CA PHE A 187 4.67 4.65 14.96
C PHE A 187 3.78 4.00 13.91
N LEU A 188 3.61 4.69 12.77
CA LEU A 188 2.89 4.17 11.61
C LEU A 188 3.83 4.00 10.43
N THR A 189 3.52 3.02 9.57
CA THR A 189 4.22 2.77 8.31
C THR A 189 3.23 2.61 7.15
N ASN A 190 3.77 2.31 5.96
CA ASN A 190 3.02 1.92 4.76
C ASN A 190 2.03 2.98 4.27
N PHE A 191 0.99 2.57 3.52
CA PHE A 191 0.04 3.49 2.91
C PHE A 191 -0.63 4.39 3.94
N THR A 192 -1.01 3.85 5.09
CA THR A 192 -1.65 4.58 6.19
C THR A 192 -0.79 5.75 6.69
N ALA A 193 0.49 5.52 6.96
CA ALA A 193 1.40 6.59 7.36
C ALA A 193 1.59 7.62 6.24
N SER A 194 1.72 7.15 4.99
CA SER A 194 1.93 8.01 3.84
C SER A 194 0.73 8.93 3.61
N ILE A 195 -0.50 8.42 3.63
CA ILE A 195 -1.70 9.26 3.47
C ILE A 195 -1.87 10.25 4.61
N MET A 196 -1.68 9.84 5.86
CA MET A 196 -1.74 10.76 7.00
C MET A 196 -0.68 11.86 6.89
N THR A 197 0.54 11.51 6.49
CA THR A 197 1.61 12.49 6.25
C THR A 197 1.21 13.50 5.18
N GLN A 198 0.64 13.05 4.06
CA GLN A 198 0.19 13.94 2.98
C GLN A 198 -0.98 14.84 3.41
N LEU A 199 -1.94 14.31 4.16
CA LEU A 199 -3.05 15.11 4.71
C LEU A 199 -2.54 16.20 5.67
N ILE A 200 -1.59 15.86 6.55
CA ILE A 200 -0.95 16.81 7.46
C ILE A 200 -0.21 17.90 6.66
N LEU A 201 0.61 17.52 5.68
CA LEU A 201 1.38 18.46 4.86
C LEU A 201 0.48 19.41 4.06
N ASN A 202 -0.65 18.89 3.57
CA ASN A 202 -1.64 19.67 2.82
C ASN A 202 -2.61 20.47 3.70
N LYS A 203 -2.48 20.40 5.03
CA LYS A 203 -3.37 21.05 6.00
C LYS A 203 -4.84 20.65 5.85
N VAL A 204 -5.07 19.38 5.51
CA VAL A 204 -6.41 18.80 5.39
C VAL A 204 -6.82 18.23 6.74
N GLU A 205 -7.94 18.68 7.28
CA GLU A 205 -8.50 18.12 8.50
C GLU A 205 -8.99 16.69 8.26
N PHE A 206 -8.63 15.78 9.16
CA PHE A 206 -9.05 14.38 9.10
C PHE A 206 -9.21 13.80 10.50
N ARG A 207 -9.99 12.73 10.57
CA ARG A 207 -10.07 11.82 11.71
C ARG A 207 -9.76 10.40 11.27
N GLY A 208 -9.35 9.54 12.18
CA GLY A 208 -9.05 8.17 11.83
C GLY A 208 -8.92 7.22 13.00
N TYR A 209 -8.97 5.94 12.66
CA TYR A 209 -8.81 4.83 13.58
C TYR A 209 -7.68 3.95 13.09
N ILE A 210 -6.66 3.72 13.92
CA ILE A 210 -5.55 2.82 13.62
C ILE A 210 -5.65 1.62 14.54
N ALA A 211 -5.76 0.43 13.96
CA ALA A 211 -5.84 -0.81 14.70
C ALA A 211 -4.50 -1.54 14.80
N PRO A 212 -4.21 -2.19 15.95
CA PRO A 212 -3.06 -3.07 16.08
C PRO A 212 -3.25 -4.29 15.17
N SER A 213 -2.19 -4.66 14.46
CA SER A 213 -2.21 -5.80 13.54
C SER A 213 -0.86 -6.51 13.49
N GLU A 214 -0.85 -7.80 13.17
CA GLU A 214 0.38 -8.54 12.94
C GLU A 214 0.48 -9.03 11.49
N GLY A 215 1.70 -9.12 10.96
CA GLY A 215 1.97 -9.65 9.62
C GLY A 215 2.41 -8.58 8.63
N PRO A 216 2.84 -9.01 7.43
CA PRO A 216 3.33 -8.09 6.40
C PRO A 216 2.15 -7.39 5.70
N SER A 217 2.43 -6.22 5.10
CA SER A 217 1.38 -5.37 4.48
C SER A 217 0.61 -6.13 3.40
N GLY A 218 -0.72 -6.14 3.50
CA GLY A 218 -1.63 -6.91 2.63
C GLY A 218 -2.02 -8.29 3.15
N TYR A 219 -1.39 -8.77 4.23
CA TYR A 219 -1.62 -10.08 4.84
C TYR A 219 -1.76 -9.99 6.37
N GLU A 220 -2.21 -8.84 6.85
CA GLU A 220 -2.32 -8.54 8.26
C GLU A 220 -3.39 -9.39 8.94
N LYS A 221 -3.19 -9.64 10.23
CA LYS A 221 -4.12 -10.32 11.12
C LYS A 221 -4.50 -9.39 12.25
N LEU A 222 -5.77 -9.42 12.62
CA LEU A 222 -6.33 -8.61 13.70
C LEU A 222 -6.83 -9.53 14.81
N THR A 223 -6.78 -9.07 16.05
CA THR A 223 -7.44 -9.77 17.17
C THR A 223 -8.96 -9.56 17.11
N MET A 224 -9.74 -10.49 17.66
CA MET A 224 -11.20 -10.36 17.72
C MET A 224 -11.63 -9.13 18.54
N GLU A 225 -10.91 -8.80 19.61
CA GLU A 225 -11.19 -7.61 20.43
C GLU A 225 -11.00 -6.30 19.63
N THR A 226 -9.95 -6.25 18.80
CA THR A 226 -9.69 -5.12 17.90
C THR A 226 -10.78 -5.01 16.85
N MET A 227 -11.21 -6.14 16.31
CA MET A 227 -12.33 -6.23 15.37
C MET A 227 -13.61 -5.64 15.97
N ASP A 228 -14.00 -6.08 17.17
CA ASP A 228 -15.21 -5.61 17.85
C ASP A 228 -15.18 -4.10 18.09
N THR A 229 -14.03 -3.60 18.57
CA THR A 229 -13.81 -2.17 18.81
C THR A 229 -13.98 -1.35 17.52
N LEU A 230 -13.39 -1.81 16.42
CA LEU A 230 -13.50 -1.14 15.13
C LEU A 230 -14.92 -1.15 14.57
N ILE A 231 -15.67 -2.25 14.75
CA ILE A 231 -17.09 -2.34 14.34
C ILE A 231 -17.88 -1.26 15.08
N ASP A 232 -17.70 -1.13 16.38
CA ASP A 232 -18.42 -0.13 17.16
C ASP A 232 -18.06 1.31 16.76
N LEU A 233 -16.77 1.60 16.59
CA LEU A 233 -16.31 2.94 16.18
C LEU A 233 -16.81 3.31 14.77
N THR A 234 -16.72 2.39 13.82
CA THR A 234 -17.17 2.64 12.43
C THR A 234 -18.69 2.69 12.29
N TRP A 235 -19.43 2.00 13.16
CA TRP A 235 -20.88 2.11 13.21
C TRP A 235 -21.34 3.55 13.47
N PHE A 236 -20.72 4.22 14.45
CA PHE A 236 -21.03 5.62 14.77
C PHE A 236 -20.73 6.56 13.59
N GLU A 237 -19.72 6.25 12.78
CA GLU A 237 -19.31 7.03 11.62
C GLU A 237 -20.23 6.92 10.40
N LEU A 238 -20.85 5.76 10.22
CA LEU A 238 -21.66 5.46 9.04
C LEU A 238 -23.10 5.97 9.16
N GLY A 239 -23.56 6.30 10.36
CA GLY A 239 -24.78 7.06 10.57
C GLY A 239 -26.03 6.42 9.98
N SER A 240 -26.69 5.59 10.79
CA SER A 240 -28.06 5.05 10.67
C SER A 240 -28.23 3.65 10.07
N GLY A 241 -29.00 2.84 10.81
CA GLY A 241 -29.40 1.47 10.48
C GLY A 241 -29.62 0.65 11.77
N ASP A 242 -29.75 -0.66 11.62
CA ASP A 242 -29.76 -1.60 12.74
C ASP A 242 -28.33 -2.03 13.09
N ARG A 243 -27.87 -1.67 14.30
CA ARG A 243 -26.53 -2.01 14.79
C ARG A 243 -26.32 -3.52 14.84
N ASP A 244 -27.32 -4.28 15.27
CA ASP A 244 -27.17 -5.74 15.43
C ASP A 244 -27.00 -6.43 14.08
N ALA A 245 -27.69 -5.93 13.05
CA ALA A 245 -27.51 -6.40 11.68
C ALA A 245 -26.11 -6.05 11.15
N TYR A 246 -25.63 -4.83 11.39
CA TYR A 246 -24.29 -4.38 10.97
C TYR A 246 -23.17 -5.22 11.61
N VAL A 247 -23.23 -5.41 12.93
CA VAL A 247 -22.25 -6.21 13.70
C VAL A 247 -22.19 -7.64 13.15
N LYS A 248 -23.36 -8.29 12.97
CA LYS A 248 -23.43 -9.66 12.42
C LYS A 248 -22.83 -9.75 11.02
N GLU A 249 -23.08 -8.76 10.16
CA GLU A 249 -22.56 -8.73 8.80
C GLU A 249 -21.04 -8.55 8.79
N CYS A 250 -20.51 -7.61 9.56
CA CYS A 250 -19.07 -7.36 9.68
C CYS A 250 -18.33 -8.61 10.16
N HIS A 251 -18.82 -9.23 11.23
CA HIS A 251 -18.24 -10.49 11.73
C HIS A 251 -18.28 -11.61 10.69
N ARG A 252 -19.40 -11.76 9.96
CA ARG A 252 -19.50 -12.77 8.91
C ARG A 252 -18.45 -12.54 7.85
N ASN A 253 -18.28 -11.30 7.38
CA ASN A 253 -17.36 -10.97 6.30
C ASN A 253 -15.89 -11.05 6.75
N TRP A 254 -15.58 -10.71 8.00
CA TRP A 254 -14.23 -10.94 8.55
C TRP A 254 -13.90 -12.40 8.82
N ARG A 255 -14.88 -13.25 9.15
CA ARG A 255 -14.66 -14.71 9.21
C ARG A 255 -14.44 -15.33 7.83
N LEU A 256 -14.95 -14.70 6.78
CA LEU A 256 -14.73 -15.14 5.39
C LEU A 256 -13.40 -14.62 4.84
N ASN A 257 -12.95 -13.44 5.29
CA ASN A 257 -11.64 -12.89 4.96
C ASN A 257 -10.56 -13.56 5.81
N GLY A 258 -9.44 -13.96 5.19
CA GLY A 258 -8.35 -14.68 5.86
C GLY A 258 -7.66 -13.92 7.01
N THR A 259 -8.11 -12.72 7.31
CA THR A 259 -7.64 -11.84 8.40
C THR A 259 -8.00 -12.37 9.79
N ALA A 260 -9.01 -13.24 9.90
CA ALA A 260 -9.35 -13.97 11.13
C ALA A 260 -8.80 -15.41 11.19
N MET A 261 -7.83 -15.77 10.33
CA MET A 261 -7.41 -17.17 10.12
C MET A 261 -6.93 -17.92 11.36
N GLY A 262 -6.34 -17.24 12.35
CA GLY A 262 -5.86 -17.89 13.58
C GLY A 262 -6.99 -18.54 14.38
N ALA A 263 -8.13 -17.86 14.51
CA ALA A 263 -9.32 -18.39 15.17
C ALA A 263 -10.10 -19.35 14.26
N GLN A 264 -10.13 -19.07 12.94
CA GLN A 264 -10.90 -19.87 11.98
C GLN A 264 -10.30 -21.27 11.74
N THR A 265 -8.97 -21.40 11.80
CA THR A 265 -8.28 -22.68 11.65
C THR A 265 -8.24 -23.50 12.94
N GLY A 266 -8.79 -22.97 14.04
CA GLY A 266 -8.70 -23.60 15.37
C GLY A 266 -7.28 -23.63 15.93
N LEU A 267 -6.39 -22.76 15.41
CA LEU A 267 -5.00 -22.67 15.84
C LEU A 267 -4.89 -22.05 17.25
N TYR A 268 -5.81 -21.14 17.57
CA TYR A 268 -5.99 -20.56 18.89
C TYR A 268 -7.45 -20.83 19.31
N LEU A 269 -7.63 -21.49 20.46
CA LEU A 269 -8.92 -21.89 21.05
C LEU A 269 -9.28 -21.01 22.24
#